data_AF-A0A2P4YE79-F1
#
_entry.id   AF-A0A2P4YE79-F1
#
_cell.length_a   1.000
_cell.length_b   1.000
_cell.length_c   1.000
_cell.angle_alpha   90.00
_cell.angle_beta   90.00
_cell.angle_gamma   90.00
#
_symmetry.space_group_name_H-M   'P 1'
#
loop_
_entity.id
_entity.type
_entity.pdbx_description
1 polymer ?
#
loop_
_entity_poly.entity_id
_entity_poly.type
_entity_poly.pdbx_seq_one_letter_code
_entity_poly.pdbx_strand_id
1 'polypeptide(L)'
;MGDFEYLQQRVALRVDVMRRHVAGVAEVALAPRAAELRVLRLHARQLKVRTVQIDGVQANFEQLNFLGEIVDENYRDLATFDLFYRGAIVASKEGELIVEIPREL
;
A
#
# COMPACT_ATOMS: atom_id res chain seq x y z
N MET A 1 3.67 3.50 -16.42
CA MET A 1 2.40 2.95 -16.97
C MET A 1 2.06 1.77 -16.10
N GLY A 2 0.87 1.75 -15.49
CA GLY A 2 0.54 0.81 -14.41
C GLY A 2 0.51 -0.64 -14.87
N ASP A 3 0.99 -1.55 -14.03
CA ASP A 3 1.13 -2.99 -14.33
C ASP A 3 -0.23 -3.71 -14.45
N PHE A 4 -1.31 -3.03 -14.08
CA PHE A 4 -2.68 -3.52 -14.10
C PHE A 4 -3.67 -2.37 -14.33
N GLU A 5 -4.89 -2.73 -14.71
CA GLU A 5 -6.04 -1.84 -14.79
C GLU A 5 -7.00 -2.10 -13.64
N TYR A 6 -7.51 -1.02 -13.06
CA TYR A 6 -8.47 -1.06 -11.97
C TYR A 6 -9.88 -1.23 -12.52
N LEU A 7 -10.54 -2.36 -12.25
CA LEU A 7 -11.87 -2.63 -12.79
C LEU A 7 -12.99 -2.26 -11.81
N GLN A 8 -12.87 -2.68 -10.56
CA GLN A 8 -13.94 -2.52 -9.57
C GLN A 8 -13.40 -2.50 -8.14
N GLN A 9 -14.02 -1.70 -7.27
CA GLN A 9 -13.87 -1.75 -5.82
C GLN A 9 -15.19 -2.07 -5.14
N ARG A 10 -15.14 -2.90 -4.11
CA ARG A 10 -16.19 -2.99 -3.09
C ARG A 10 -15.56 -2.82 -1.72
N VAL A 11 -16.25 -2.11 -0.83
CA VAL A 11 -15.75 -1.88 0.52
C VAL A 11 -16.85 -2.20 1.52
N ALA A 12 -16.54 -3.01 2.51
CA ALA A 12 -17.41 -3.31 3.65
C ALA A 12 -16.75 -2.78 4.92
N LEU A 13 -17.35 -1.77 5.55
CA LEU A 13 -16.79 -1.10 6.73
C LEU A 13 -17.68 -1.28 7.95
N ARG A 14 -17.06 -1.55 9.09
CA ARG A 14 -17.62 -1.40 10.43
C ARG A 14 -17.02 -0.17 11.08
N VAL A 15 -17.87 0.81 11.35
CA VAL A 15 -17.49 2.08 11.97
C VAL A 15 -17.89 2.07 13.44
N ASP A 16 -16.90 2.14 14.33
CA ASP A 16 -17.10 2.32 15.76
C ASP A 16 -16.87 3.80 16.11
N VAL A 17 -17.96 4.54 16.28
CA VAL A 17 -17.93 5.98 16.56
C VAL A 17 -17.34 6.27 17.95
N MET A 18 -17.65 5.44 18.95
CA MET A 18 -17.19 5.66 20.32
C MET A 18 -15.70 5.39 20.47
N ARG A 19 -15.18 4.37 19.77
CA ARG A 19 -13.75 4.03 19.75
C ARG A 19 -12.98 4.77 18.66
N ARG A 20 -13.63 5.60 17.85
CA ARG A 20 -13.05 6.32 16.70
C ARG A 20 -12.25 5.40 15.78
N HIS A 21 -12.79 4.22 15.52
CA HIS A 21 -12.08 3.15 14.82
C HIS A 21 -12.91 2.59 13.67
N VAL A 22 -12.28 2.45 12.51
CA VAL A 22 -12.88 1.84 11.33
C VAL A 22 -12.15 0.53 11.04
N ALA A 23 -12.90 -0.56 10.90
CA ALA A 23 -12.38 -1.85 10.44
C ALA A 23 -13.18 -2.28 9.22
N GLY A 24 -12.57 -3.05 8.32
CA GLY A 24 -13.31 -3.52 7.15
C GLY A 24 -12.45 -4.30 6.18
N VAL A 25 -13.05 -4.61 5.04
CA VAL A 25 -12.42 -5.29 3.91
C VAL A 25 -12.66 -4.45 2.67
N ALA A 26 -11.64 -4.32 1.84
CA ALA A 26 -11.73 -3.81 0.48
C ALA A 26 -11.49 -4.96 -0.49
N GLU A 27 -12.47 -5.26 -1.32
CA GLU A 27 -12.35 -6.19 -2.44
C GLU A 27 -12.04 -5.37 -3.69
N VAL A 28 -11.00 -5.76 -4.41
CA VAL A 28 -10.50 -5.04 -5.58
C VAL A 28 -10.36 -6.01 -6.74
N ALA A 29 -11.02 -5.71 -7.87
CA ALA A 29 -10.85 -6.45 -9.11
C ALA A 29 -9.88 -5.69 -10.03
N LEU A 30 -8.81 -6.38 -10.44
CA LEU A 30 -7.76 -5.84 -11.30
C LEU A 30 -7.62 -6.69 -12.57
N ALA A 31 -7.35 -6.06 -13.70
CA ALA A 31 -6.91 -6.74 -14.92
C ALA A 31 -5.40 -6.53 -15.10
N PRO A 32 -4.57 -7.58 -14.97
CA PRO A 32 -3.14 -7.47 -15.26
C PRO A 32 -2.90 -7.02 -16.71
N ARG A 33 -1.97 -6.09 -16.91
CA ARG A 33 -1.52 -5.68 -18.26
C ARG A 33 -0.28 -6.44 -18.72
N ALA A 34 0.54 -6.88 -17.77
CA ALA A 34 1.68 -7.74 -18.03
C ALA A 34 1.26 -9.21 -18.07
N ALA A 35 1.92 -10.01 -18.91
CA ALA A 35 1.69 -11.45 -19.01
C ALA A 35 2.03 -12.20 -17.70
N GLU A 36 3.01 -11.70 -16.93
CA GLU A 36 3.34 -12.19 -15.60
C GLU A 36 3.41 -11.02 -14.61
N LEU A 37 2.36 -10.85 -13.82
CA LEU A 37 2.38 -9.97 -12.67
C LEU A 37 2.78 -10.80 -11.44
N ARG A 38 3.92 -10.48 -10.82
CA ARG A 38 4.40 -11.19 -9.62
C ARG A 38 4.20 -10.41 -8.33
N VAL A 39 4.14 -9.09 -8.44
CA VAL A 39 4.05 -8.18 -7.31
C VAL A 39 3.03 -7.12 -7.65
N LEU A 40 2.09 -6.91 -6.74
CA LEU A 40 1.12 -5.81 -6.76
C LEU A 40 1.60 -4.73 -5.81
N ARG A 41 1.62 -3.49 -6.28
CA ARG A 41 1.89 -2.32 -5.43
C ARG A 41 0.65 -1.45 -5.34
N LEU A 42 0.21 -1.20 -4.11
CA LEU A 42 -0.97 -0.40 -3.79
C LEU A 42 -0.59 0.74 -2.84
N HIS A 43 -1.34 1.83 -2.89
CA HIS A 43 -1.21 2.91 -1.91
C HIS A 43 -2.05 2.61 -0.67
N ALA A 44 -1.42 2.61 0.50
CA ALA A 44 -2.08 2.27 1.76
C ALA A 44 -1.45 3.02 2.94
N ARG A 45 -1.90 4.26 3.18
CA ARG A 45 -1.44 5.10 4.30
C ARG A 45 -2.49 5.20 5.40
N GLN A 46 -2.01 5.44 6.62
CA GLN A 46 -2.84 5.66 7.81
C GLN A 46 -3.84 4.53 8.08
N LEU A 47 -3.50 3.32 7.65
CA LEU A 47 -4.24 2.09 7.91
C LEU A 47 -3.28 0.97 8.26
N LYS A 48 -3.77 -0.04 8.97
CA LYS A 48 -3.01 -1.24 9.29
C LYS A 48 -3.62 -2.43 8.57
N VAL A 49 -2.98 -2.90 7.51
CA VAL A 49 -3.40 -4.11 6.81
C VAL A 49 -3.16 -5.31 7.74
N ARG A 50 -4.18 -6.16 7.89
CA ARG A 50 -4.08 -7.37 8.72
C ARG A 50 -3.78 -8.61 7.89
N THR A 51 -4.41 -8.71 6.74
CA THR A 51 -4.36 -9.86 5.84
C THR A 51 -4.62 -9.38 4.42
N VAL A 52 -4.01 -10.04 3.44
CA VAL A 52 -4.33 -9.89 2.02
C VAL A 52 -4.62 -11.27 1.46
N GLN A 53 -5.67 -11.38 0.64
CA GLN A 53 -6.04 -12.60 -0.06
C GLN A 53 -6.25 -12.27 -1.53
N ILE A 54 -5.80 -13.15 -2.42
CA ILE A 54 -6.01 -13.08 -3.86
C ILE A 54 -6.72 -14.35 -4.26
N ASP A 55 -7.93 -14.22 -4.81
CA ASP A 55 -8.81 -15.34 -5.19
C ASP A 55 -8.95 -16.42 -4.10
N GLY A 56 -9.06 -15.98 -2.84
CA GLY A 56 -9.19 -16.84 -1.67
C GLY A 56 -7.90 -17.43 -1.11
N VAL A 57 -6.76 -17.26 -1.81
CA VAL A 57 -5.44 -17.68 -1.36
C VAL A 57 -4.79 -16.57 -0.54
N GLN A 58 -4.24 -16.91 0.63
CA GLN A 58 -3.52 -15.94 1.45
C GLN A 58 -2.21 -15.52 0.78
N ALA A 59 -2.04 -14.21 0.60
CA ALA A 59 -0.85 -13.63 -0.01
C ALA A 59 0.09 -13.06 1.06
N ASN A 60 1.39 -13.14 0.80
CA ASN A 60 2.37 -12.38 1.56
C ASN A 60 2.28 -10.90 1.19
N PHE A 61 2.47 -10.04 2.17
CA PHE A 61 2.55 -8.60 1.92
C PHE A 61 3.49 -7.90 2.88
N GLU A 62 4.03 -6.79 2.42
CA GLU A 62 4.81 -5.83 3.19
C GLU A 62 4.14 -4.46 3.10
N GLN A 63 4.03 -3.75 4.22
CA GLN A 63 3.51 -2.38 4.27
C GLN A 63 4.62 -1.43 4.71
N LEU A 64 5.12 -0.64 3.76
CA LEU A 64 6.16 0.35 3.95
C LEU A 64 5.55 1.69 4.38
N ASN A 65 6.32 2.50 5.11
CA ASN A 65 5.93 3.84 5.53
C ASN A 65 7.05 4.86 5.28
N PHE A 66 7.25 5.22 4.01
CA PHE A 66 8.32 6.13 3.60
C PHE A 66 8.19 7.54 4.20
N LEU A 67 6.98 7.93 4.59
CA LEU A 67 6.70 9.26 5.16
C LEU A 67 6.56 9.24 6.69
N GLY A 68 6.76 8.09 7.33
CA GLY A 68 6.70 7.98 8.78
C GLY A 68 7.86 8.69 9.46
N GLU A 69 9.05 8.55 8.89
CA GLU A 69 10.28 9.16 9.36
C GLU A 69 11.12 9.55 8.14
N ILE A 70 11.10 10.82 7.78
CA ILE A 70 11.72 11.32 6.55
C ILE A 70 13.22 11.58 6.77
N VAL A 71 13.61 11.97 7.99
CA VAL A 71 14.99 12.32 8.32
C VAL A 71 15.27 11.86 9.75
N ASP A 72 16.47 11.33 9.97
CA ASP A 72 17.00 11.05 11.31
C ASP A 72 17.05 12.35 12.16
N GLU A 73 16.77 12.23 13.46
CA GLU A 73 16.71 13.38 14.38
C GLU A 73 17.96 14.26 14.40
N ASN A 74 19.11 13.72 13.98
CA ASN A 74 20.38 14.42 13.93
C ASN A 74 20.48 15.45 12.78
N TYR A 75 19.61 15.38 11.76
CA TYR A 75 19.59 16.34 10.65
C TYR A 75 18.31 17.19 10.68
N ARG A 76 18.43 18.40 11.24
CA ARG A 76 17.30 19.33 11.43
C ARG A 76 17.36 20.57 10.55
N ASP A 77 18.18 20.55 9.51
CA ASP A 77 18.24 21.65 8.53
C ASP A 77 17.24 21.45 7.39
N LEU A 78 16.78 22.56 6.83
CA LEU A 78 15.75 22.57 5.80
C LEU A 78 16.20 21.93 4.49
N ALA A 79 17.48 22.10 4.11
CA ALA A 79 17.99 21.60 2.83
C ALA A 79 18.06 20.07 2.83
N THR A 80 18.55 19.49 3.93
CA THR A 80 18.57 18.05 4.14
C THR A 80 17.15 17.49 4.19
N PHE A 81 16.23 18.15 4.91
CA PHE A 81 14.83 17.73 4.94
C PHE A 81 14.18 17.74 3.54
N ASP A 82 14.33 18.81 2.76
CA ASP A 82 13.76 18.90 1.41
C ASP A 82 14.31 17.79 0.49
N LEU A 83 15.60 17.48 0.59
CA LEU A 83 16.23 16.40 -0.18
C LEU A 83 15.62 15.03 0.14
N PHE A 84 15.58 14.65 1.42
CA PHE A 84 15.04 13.36 1.84
C PHE A 84 13.53 13.27 1.61
N TYR A 85 12.79 14.35 1.86
CA TYR A 85 11.35 14.41 1.62
C TYR A 85 11.03 14.14 0.15
N ARG A 86 11.76 14.76 -0.79
CA ARG A 86 11.57 14.49 -2.23
C ARG A 86 11.84 13.02 -2.56
N GLY A 87 12.89 12.45 -2.00
CA GLY A 87 13.20 11.01 -2.16
C GLY A 87 12.08 10.12 -1.64
N ALA A 88 11.61 10.37 -0.42
CA ALA A 88 10.52 9.62 0.20
C ALA A 88 9.20 9.74 -0.57
N ILE A 89 8.88 10.92 -1.11
CA ILE A 89 7.71 11.14 -1.95
C ILE A 89 7.80 10.34 -3.25
N VAL A 90 8.98 10.31 -3.90
CA VAL A 90 9.18 9.51 -5.12
C VAL A 90 9.03 8.03 -4.82
N ALA A 91 9.67 7.51 -3.77
CA ALA A 91 9.52 6.11 -3.37
C ALA A 91 8.06 5.75 -3.06
N SER A 92 7.35 6.62 -2.35
CA SER A 92 5.95 6.42 -1.98
C SER A 92 4.98 6.43 -3.17
N LYS A 93 5.34 7.08 -4.30
CA LYS A 93 4.55 7.03 -5.54
C LYS A 93 4.55 5.65 -6.20
N GLU A 94 5.53 4.81 -5.90
CA GLU A 94 5.58 3.43 -6.42
C GLU A 94 4.60 2.50 -5.69
N GLY A 95 4.04 2.94 -4.56
CA GLY A 95 3.16 2.14 -3.71
C GLY A 95 3.85 1.72 -2.41
N GLU A 96 3.04 1.52 -1.37
CA GLU A 96 3.51 1.27 0.00
C GLU A 96 3.06 -0.10 0.50
N LEU A 97 1.98 -0.64 -0.03
CA LEU A 97 1.56 -2.00 0.20
C LEU A 97 2.04 -2.86 -0.97
N ILE A 98 3.05 -3.67 -0.71
CA ILE A 98 3.64 -4.61 -1.65
C ILE A 98 3.02 -5.97 -1.36
N VAL A 99 2.30 -6.55 -2.33
CA VAL A 99 1.66 -7.86 -2.21
C VAL A 99 2.31 -8.80 -3.21
N GLU A 100 2.78 -9.95 -2.73
CA GLU A 100 3.30 -11.01 -3.59
C GLU A 100 2.13 -11.83 -4.14
N ILE A 101 2.04 -11.99 -5.46
CA ILE A 101 1.03 -12.85 -6.06
C ILE A 101 1.42 -14.31 -5.79
N PRO A 102 0.55 -15.11 -5.15
CA PRO A 102 0.79 -16.53 -4.93
C PRO A 102 1.07 -17.26 -6.25
N ARG A 103 2.05 -18.17 -6.26
CA ARG A 103 2.41 -18.96 -7.46
C ARG A 103 1.37 -20.01 -7.86
N GLU A 104 0.41 -20.25 -6.98
CA GLU A 104 -0.62 -21.29 -7.13
C GLU A 104 -1.84 -20.80 -7.93
N LEU A 105 -1.83 -19.53 -8.36
CA LEU A 105 -2.85 -18.87 -9.17
C LEU A 105 -2.53 -18.91 -10.66
#